data_AF-A0AAU3UIX9-F1
#
_entry.id   AF-A0AAU3UIX9-F1
#
_cell.length_a   1.000
_cell.length_b   1.000
_cell.length_c   1.000
_cell.angle_alpha   90.00
_cell.angle_beta   90.00
_cell.angle_gamma   90.00
#
_symmetry.space_group_name_H-M   'P 1'
#
loop_
_entity.id
_entity.type
_entity.pdbx_description
1 polymer ?
#
loop_
_entity_poly.entity_id
_entity_poly.type
_entity_poly.pdbx_seq_one_letter_code
_entity_poly.pdbx_strand_id
1 'polypeptide(L)' 'MGRHPQRTPFYGALMLIGVMVSGLWVRDWPWLWLRVAGFVALFLVALAGFLMTFRDYS' A
#
# COMPACT_ATOMS: atom_id res chain seq x y z
N MET A 1 9.02 -26.52 14.84
CA MET A 1 9.32 -25.62 13.69
C MET A 1 8.21 -25.71 12.66
N GLY A 2 7.02 -25.17 12.97
CA GLY A 2 5.93 -25.10 11.99
C GLY A 2 6.17 -23.88 11.12
N ARG A 3 6.59 -24.05 9.86
CA ARG A 3 6.63 -22.95 8.89
C ARG A 3 5.19 -22.53 8.62
N HIS A 4 4.72 -21.51 9.31
CA HIS A 4 3.50 -20.84 8.91
C HIS A 4 3.78 -20.15 7.58
N PRO A 5 2.99 -20.36 6.52
CA PRO A 5 3.22 -19.70 5.25
C PRO A 5 3.19 -18.17 5.46
N GLN A 6 4.30 -17.49 5.21
CA GLN A 6 4.42 -16.03 5.29
C GLN A 6 3.62 -15.40 4.14
N ARG A 7 2.30 -15.33 4.30
CA ARG A 7 1.38 -14.72 3.31
C ARG A 7 1.28 -13.20 3.51
N THR A 8 1.46 -12.75 4.74
CA THR A 8 1.37 -11.36 5.20
C THR A 8 2.36 -10.42 4.51
N PRO A 9 3.66 -10.76 4.37
CA PRO A 9 4.60 -9.92 3.62
C PRO A 9 4.33 -9.89 2.13
N PHE A 10 3.81 -10.98 1.56
CA PHE A 10 3.37 -10.99 0.16
C PHE A 10 2.19 -10.04 -0.08
N TYR A 11 1.19 -10.03 0.81
CA TYR A 11 0.09 -9.07 0.74
C TYR A 11 0.56 -7.62 0.93
N GLY A 12 1.51 -7.38 1.83
CA GLY A 12 2.11 -6.05 2.03
C GLY A 12 2.81 -5.54 0.77
N ALA A 13 3.61 -6.39 0.12
CA ALA A 13 4.26 -6.06 -1.14
C ALA A 13 3.24 -5.77 -2.26
N LEU A 14 2.18 -6.58 -2.38
CA LEU A 14 1.11 -6.34 -3.36
C LEU A 14 0.38 -5.02 -3.10
N MET A 15 0.12 -4.67 -1.85
CA MET A 15 -0.48 -3.37 -1.51
C MET A 15 0.42 -2.20 -1.93
N LEU A 16 1.73 -2.29 -1.70
CA LEU A 16 2.68 -1.24 -2.09
C LEU A 16 2.77 -1.08 -3.62
N ILE A 17 2.81 -2.19 -4.36
CA ILE A 17 2.74 -2.18 -5.83
C ILE A 17 1.42 -1.54 -6.28
N GLY A 18 0.31 -1.96 -5.68
CA GLY A 18 -1.03 -1.42 -5.93
C GLY A 18 -1.06 0.10 -5.74
N VAL A 19 -0.48 0.62 -4.64
CA VAL A 19 -0.37 2.05 -4.37
C VAL A 19 0.45 2.78 -5.42
N MET A 20 1.61 2.23 -5.80
CA MET A 20 2.47 2.83 -6.82
C MET A 20 1.73 2.99 -8.15
N VAL A 21 1.03 1.93 -8.55
CA VAL A 21 0.29 1.88 -9.81
C VAL A 21 -0.89 2.84 -9.71
N SER A 22 -1.73 2.74 -8.67
CA SER A 22 -2.91 3.61 -8.48
C SER A 22 -2.57 5.10 -8.37
N GLY A 23 -1.38 5.46 -7.86
CA GLY A 23 -0.88 6.83 -7.84
C GLY A 23 -0.74 7.48 -9.22
N LEU A 24 -0.53 6.69 -10.28
CA LEU A 24 -0.47 7.20 -11.66
C LEU A 24 -1.80 7.81 -12.10
N TRP A 25 -2.93 7.16 -11.78
CA TRP A 25 -4.27 7.70 -12.09
C TRP A 25 -4.65 8.87 -11.19
N VAL A 26 -4.31 8.83 -9.90
CA VAL A 26 -4.60 9.94 -8.97
C VAL A 26 -3.91 11.22 -9.43
N ARG A 27 -2.68 11.12 -9.98
CA ARG A 27 -1.94 12.26 -10.52
C ARG A 27 -2.68 12.97 -11.65
N ASP A 28 -3.47 12.26 -12.45
CA ASP A 28 -4.08 12.79 -13.67
C ASP A 28 -5.49 13.40 -13.41
N TRP A 29 -6.02 13.34 -12.18
CA TRP A 29 -7.33 13.90 -11.85
C TRP A 29 -7.40 15.42 -12.03
N PRO A 30 -8.47 16.03 -12.55
CA PRO A 30 -8.46 17.45 -12.87
C PRO A 30 -8.54 18.39 -11.64
N TRP A 31 -9.05 17.91 -10.51
CA TRP A 31 -9.22 18.73 -9.30
C TRP A 31 -8.14 18.49 -8.25
N LEU A 32 -7.51 19.58 -7.79
CA LEU A 32 -6.41 19.53 -6.80
C LEU A 32 -6.84 18.86 -5.48
N TRP A 33 -8.02 19.20 -4.95
CA TRP A 33 -8.49 18.63 -3.68
C TRP A 33 -8.71 17.12 -3.76
N LEU A 34 -9.19 16.62 -4.92
CA LEU A 34 -9.33 15.18 -5.17
C LEU A 34 -7.98 14.50 -5.20
N ARG A 35 -6.98 15.10 -5.87
CA ARG A 35 -5.60 14.56 -5.87
C ARG A 35 -5.05 14.44 -4.46
N VAL A 36 -5.20 15.49 -3.65
CA VAL A 36 -4.73 15.50 -2.25
C VAL A 36 -5.41 14.39 -1.46
N ALA A 37 -6.74 14.30 -1.51
CA ALA A 37 -7.49 13.24 -0.83
C ALA A 37 -7.06 11.83 -1.31
N GLY A 38 -6.84 11.66 -2.61
CA GLY A 38 -6.37 10.40 -3.20
C GLY A 38 -4.99 10.02 -2.69
N PHE A 39 -4.03 10.95 -2.67
CA PHE A 39 -2.68 10.67 -2.14
C PHE A 39 -2.68 10.40 -0.64
N VAL A 40 -3.54 11.06 0.15
CA VAL A 40 -3.71 10.74 1.57
C VAL A 40 -4.24 9.31 1.75
N ALA A 41 -5.25 8.90 0.98
CA ALA A 41 -5.77 7.54 1.03
C ALA A 41 -4.69 6.51 0.63
N LEU A 42 -3.94 6.77 -0.44
CA LEU A 42 -2.83 5.92 -0.89
C LEU A 42 -1.72 5.81 0.15
N PHE A 43 -1.42 6.90 0.86
CA PHE A 43 -0.45 6.89 1.95
C PHE A 43 -0.89 5.96 3.10
N LEU A 44 -2.17 5.99 3.50
CA LEU A 44 -2.69 5.09 4.53
C LEU A 44 -2.61 3.63 4.11
N VAL A 45 -2.90 3.32 2.85
CA VAL A 45 -2.77 1.96 2.29
C VAL A 45 -1.30 1.53 2.26
N ALA A 46 -0.38 2.41 1.86
CA ALA A 46 1.04 2.12 1.87
C ALA A 46 1.56 1.84 3.28
N LEU A 47 1.11 2.62 4.27
CA LEU A 47 1.44 2.40 5.68
C LEU A 47 0.94 1.02 6.15
N ALA A 48 -0.28 0.65 5.80
CA ALA A 48 -0.82 -0.69 6.12
C ALA A 48 -0.02 -1.81 5.45
N GLY A 49 0.30 -1.68 4.16
CA GLY A 49 1.11 -2.65 3.42
C GLY A 49 2.54 -2.77 3.98
N PHE A 50 3.13 -1.65 4.38
CA PHE A 50 4.42 -1.62 5.06
C PHE A 50 4.37 -2.37 6.39
N LEU A 51 3.38 -2.08 7.24
CA LEU A 51 3.21 -2.77 8.53
C LEU A 51 3.00 -4.27 8.35
N MET A 52 2.21 -4.71 7.36
CA MET A 52 2.04 -6.14 7.06
C MET A 52 3.32 -6.81 6.57
N THR A 53 4.17 -6.07 5.86
CA THR A 53 5.48 -6.55 5.42
C THR A 53 6.41 -6.81 6.60
N PHE A 54 6.47 -5.88 7.55
CA PHE A 54 7.39 -5.98 8.69
C PHE A 54 6.86 -6.77 9.90
N ARG A 55 5.54 -6.93 10.00
CA ARG A 55 4.90 -7.68 11.09
C ARG A 55 5.44 -9.10 11.28
N ASP A 56 5.77 -9.80 10.20
CA ASP A 56 6.23 -11.18 10.27
C ASP A 56 7.76 -11.30 10.50
N TYR A 57 8.48 -10.18 10.49
CA TYR A 57 9.92 -10.12 10.74
C TYR A 57 10.28 -9.80 12.19
N SER A 58 9.31 -9.43 13.05
CA SER A 58 9.49 -9.25 14.51
C SER A 58 9.00 -10.44 15.29
#